data_AF-A0A8S3D4I4-F1
#
_entry.id   AF-A0A8S3D4I4-F1
#
_cell.length_a   1.000
_cell.length_b   1.000
_cell.length_c   1.000
_cell.angle_alpha   90.00
_cell.angle_beta   90.00
_cell.angle_gamma   90.00
#
_symmetry.space_group_name_H-M   'P 1'
#
loop_
_entity.id
_entity.type
_entity.pdbx_description
1 polymer ?
#
loop_
_entity_poly.entity_id
_entity_poly.type
_entity_poly.pdbx_seq_one_letter_code
_entity_poly.pdbx_strand_id
1 'polypeptide(L)' 'TIRMLDDEERGDSDLRVQFKERWTRTVSSKLTGPLREEAKKYMDIIQNAINADKIVQEKFRMNRDCIVL' A
#
# COMPACT_ATOMS: atom_id res chain seq x y z
N THR A 1 3.95 -5.80 2.95
CA THR A 1 4.46 -6.10 1.58
C THR A 1 5.18 -4.92 0.97
N ILE A 2 4.61 -3.70 0.95
CA ILE A 2 5.30 -2.47 0.48
C ILE A 2 6.67 -2.27 1.14
N ARG A 3 6.74 -2.38 2.48
CA ARG A 3 8.00 -2.29 3.23
C ARG A 3 9.11 -3.22 2.72
N MET A 4 8.76 -4.46 2.34
CA MET A 4 9.74 -5.41 1.81
C MET A 4 10.25 -5.00 0.42
N LEU A 5 9.40 -4.37 -0.40
CA LEU A 5 9.81 -3.84 -1.70
C LEU A 5 10.72 -2.62 -1.54
N ASP A 6 10.45 -1.76 -0.54
CA ASP A 6 11.30 -0.60 -0.22
C ASP A 6 12.67 -1.03 0.32
N ASP A 7 12.70 -2.05 1.19
CA ASP A 7 13.94 -2.59 1.75
C ASP A 7 14.81 -3.24 0.64
N GLU A 8 14.21 -3.98 -0.30
CA GLU A 8 14.94 -4.57 -1.44
C GLU A 8 15.44 -3.51 -2.42
N GLU A 9 14.62 -2.52 -2.76
CA GLU A 9 15.00 -1.43 -3.68
C GLU A 9 16.15 -0.58 -3.13
N ARG A 10 16.19 -0.39 -1.81
CA ARG A 10 17.33 0.26 -1.15
C ARG A 10 18.61 -0.56 -1.31
N GLY A 11 18.53 -1.87 -1.07
CA GLY A 11 19.65 -2.79 -1.30
C GLY A 11 20.12 -2.80 -2.75
N ASP A 12 19.20 -2.76 -3.72
CA ASP A 12 19.54 -2.63 -5.14
C ASP A 12 20.34 -1.36 -5.43
N SER A 13 19.88 -0.24 -4.88
CA SER A 13 20.49 1.06 -5.08
C SER A 13 21.91 1.07 -4.51
N ASP A 14 22.12 0.53 -3.32
CA ASP A 14 23.43 0.44 -2.67
C ASP A 14 24.40 -0.44 -3.48
N LEU A 15 23.94 -1.61 -3.93
CA LEU A 15 24.75 -2.51 -4.75
C LEU A 15 25.10 -1.90 -6.11
N ARG A 16 24.16 -1.18 -6.73
CA ARG A 16 24.40 -0.49 -8.01
C ARG A 16 25.44 0.62 -7.88
N VAL A 17 25.44 1.36 -6.76
CA VAL A 17 26.46 2.38 -6.45
C VAL A 17 27.84 1.73 -6.25
N GLN A 18 27.91 0.62 -5.53
CA GLN A 18 29.17 -0.07 -5.22
C GLN A 18 29.78 -0.76 -6.45
N PHE A 19 28.96 -1.47 -7.22
CA PHE A 19 29.44 -2.36 -8.29
C PHE A 19 29.34 -1.74 -9.70
N LYS A 20 28.63 -0.62 -9.86
CA LYS A 20 28.53 0.17 -11.10
C LYS A 20 28.28 -0.70 -12.33
N GLU A 21 29.22 -0.74 -13.26
CA GLU A 21 29.15 -1.46 -14.53
C GLU A 21 29.07 -2.99 -14.37
N ARG A 22 29.44 -3.54 -13.20
CA ARG A 22 29.25 -4.97 -12.90
C ARG A 22 27.82 -5.31 -12.48
N TRP A 23 27.00 -4.31 -12.16
CA TRP A 23 25.62 -4.47 -11.70
C TRP A 23 24.63 -4.11 -12.82
N THR A 24 24.44 -5.03 -13.75
CA THR A 24 23.66 -4.83 -14.98
C THR A 24 22.20 -5.28 -14.88
N ARG A 25 21.75 -5.71 -13.70
CA ARG A 25 20.37 -6.16 -13.50
C ARG A 25 19.36 -5.01 -13.70
N THR A 26 18.13 -5.37 -14.07
CA THR A 26 17.00 -4.44 -14.13
C THR A 26 16.80 -3.77 -12.78
N VAL A 27 16.60 -2.45 -12.77
CA VAL A 27 16.37 -1.67 -11.55
C VAL A 27 15.15 -2.21 -10.82
N SER A 28 15.25 -2.38 -9.50
CA SER A 28 14.16 -2.88 -8.67
C SER A 28 12.87 -2.05 -8.79
N SER A 29 12.98 -0.73 -8.96
CA SER A 29 11.83 0.16 -9.20
C SER A 29 11.04 -0.21 -10.46
N LYS A 30 11.73 -0.57 -11.55
CA LYS A 30 11.10 -0.99 -12.80
C LYS A 30 10.50 -2.39 -12.68
N LEU A 31 11.18 -3.29 -11.98
CA LEU A 31 10.71 -4.66 -11.78
C LEU A 31 9.48 -4.74 -10.86
N THR A 32 9.46 -3.94 -9.80
CA THR A 32 8.40 -3.97 -8.77
C THR A 32 7.27 -2.98 -9.03
N GLY A 33 7.37 -2.14 -10.08
CA GLY A 33 6.35 -1.16 -10.45
C GLY A 33 4.91 -1.71 -10.45
N PRO A 34 4.62 -2.82 -11.18
CA PRO A 34 3.28 -3.42 -11.17
C PRO A 34 2.81 -3.86 -9.79
N LEU A 35 3.70 -4.38 -8.94
CA LEU A 35 3.36 -4.80 -7.57
C LEU A 35 2.98 -3.60 -6.69
N ARG A 36 3.66 -2.46 -6.88
CA ARG A 36 3.36 -1.22 -6.17
C ARG A 36 2.02 -0.62 -6.61
N GLU A 37 1.71 -0.69 -7.91
CA GLU A 37 0.41 -0.27 -8.44
C GLU A 37 -0.73 -1.12 -7.87
N GLU A 38 -0.57 -2.45 -7.86
CA GLU A 38 -1.55 -3.36 -7.26
C GLU A 38 -1.74 -3.09 -5.76
N ALA A 39 -0.65 -2.94 -5.01
CA ALA A 39 -0.72 -2.60 -3.59
C ALA A 39 -1.45 -1.27 -3.34
N LYS A 40 -1.22 -0.26 -4.18
CA LYS A 40 -1.95 1.02 -4.11
C LYS A 40 -3.46 0.81 -4.31
N LYS A 41 -3.87 0.02 -5.30
CA LYS A 41 -5.30 -0.30 -5.52
C LYS A 41 -5.94 -0.92 -4.28
N TYR A 42 -5.25 -1.87 -3.64
CA TYR A 42 -5.76 -2.48 -2.40
C TYR A 42 -5.85 -1.47 -1.24
N MET A 43 -4.87 -0.57 -1.11
CA MET A 43 -4.91 0.49 -0.11
C MET A 43 -6.09 1.44 -0.32
N ASP A 44 -6.38 1.81 -1.57
CA ASP A 44 -7.52 2.67 -1.91
C ASP A 44 -8.85 1.98 -1.57
N ILE A 45 -8.98 0.68 -1.84
CA ILE A 45 -10.17 -0.12 -1.47
C ILE A 45 -10.35 -0.13 0.05
N ILE A 46 -9.27 -0.38 0.81
CA ILE A 46 -9.32 -0.38 2.28
C ILE A 46 -9.70 1.00 2.81
N GLN A 47 -9.16 2.07 2.25
CA GLN A 47 -9.48 3.44 2.68
C GLN A 47 -10.96 3.77 2.43
N ASN A 48 -11.51 3.34 1.30
CA ASN A 48 -12.92 3.49 0.99
C ASN A 48 -13.80 2.69 1.97
N ALA A 49 -13.41 1.46 2.29
CA ALA A 49 -14.12 0.64 3.28
C ALA A 49 -14.12 1.30 4.68
N ILE A 50 -12.98 1.82 5.14
CA ILE A 50 -12.87 2.54 6.42
C ILE A 50 -13.82 3.75 6.46
N ASN A 51 -13.92 4.49 5.34
CA ASN A 51 -14.80 5.65 5.26
C ASN A 51 -16.28 5.22 5.29
N ALA A 52 -16.64 4.15 4.56
CA ALA A 52 -17.98 3.58 4.58
C ALA A 52 -18.37 3.11 5.99
N ASP A 53 -17.48 2.40 6.69
CA ASP A 53 -17.71 1.92 8.04
C ASP A 53 -17.95 3.07 9.03
N LYS A 54 -17.19 4.16 8.91
CA LYS A 54 -17.42 5.37 9.72
C LYS A 54 -18.81 5.96 9.50
N ILE A 55 -19.25 6.05 8.24
CA ILE A 55 -20.58 6.56 7.90
C ILE A 55 -21.66 5.66 8.50
N VAL A 56 -21.52 4.34 8.36
CA VAL A 56 -22.48 3.38 8.92
C VAL A 56 -22.51 3.46 10.45
N GLN A 57 -21.34 3.51 11.09
CA GLN A 57 -21.22 3.63 12.54
C GLN A 57 -21.87 4.91 13.07
N GLU A 58 -21.64 6.05 12.42
CA GLU A 58 -22.24 7.33 12.79
C GLU A 58 -23.77 7.29 12.64
N LYS A 59 -24.26 6.83 11.48
CA LYS A 59 -25.71 6.71 11.25
C LYS A 59 -26.37 5.75 12.23
N PHE A 60 -25.75 4.61 12.52
CA PHE A 60 -26.25 3.67 13.51
C PHE A 60 -26.32 4.33 14.89
N ARG A 61 -25.25 5.01 15.32
CA ARG A 61 -25.21 5.69 16.62
C ARG A 61 -26.33 6.73 16.76
N MET A 62 -26.62 7.49 15.70
CA MET A 62 -27.68 8.50 15.71
C MET A 62 -29.09 7.91 15.84
N ASN A 63 -29.32 6.74 15.26
CA ASN A 63 -30.66 6.14 15.17
C ASN A 63 -30.88 5.01 16.18
N ARG A 64 -29.84 4.63 16.94
CA ARG A 64 -29.83 3.48 17.85
C ARG A 64 -31.02 3.47 18.79
N ASP A 65 -31.35 4.61 19.40
CA ASP A 65 -32.38 4.68 20.43
C ASP A 65 -33.78 4.45 19.87
N CYS A 66 -34.05 4.85 18.62
CA CYS A 66 -35.31 4.53 17.93
C CYS A 66 -35.39 3.09 17.41
N ILE A 67 -34.25 2.42 17.22
CA ILE A 67 -34.20 1.02 16.72
C ILE A 67 -34.38 0.01 17.87
N VAL A 68 -34.04 0.40 19.10
CA VAL A 68 -34.07 -0.48 20.29
C VAL A 68 -35.44 -0.46 21.00
N LEU A 69 -36.29 0.53 20.69
CA LEU A 69 -37.69 0.64 21.15
C LEU A 69 -38.63 -0.26 20.35
#